data_AF-A0A2H9L0X1-F1
#
_entry.id   AF-A0A2H9L0X1-F1
#
_cell.length_a   1.000
_cell.length_b   1.000
_cell.length_c   1.000
_cell.angle_alpha   90.00
_cell.angle_beta   90.00
_cell.angle_gamma   90.00
#
_symmetry.space_group_name_H-M   'P 1'
#
loop_
_entity.id
_entity.type
_entity.pdbx_description
1 polymer ?
#
loop_
_entity_poly.entity_id
_entity_poly.type
_entity_poly.pdbx_seq_one_letter_code
_entity_poly.pdbx_strand_id
1 'polypeptide(L)'
;EPVEVTKYVCADGTTIVTELSLCPAATPVPTRAPLSTEEQLSVCTGMPETQGASLEDVCIEGVAAKNKDALLCQEVSATTRPTCYALVAEAKSNVDVCAEAGSYKDPCFELYARNVQDATACGKITDVSRKNGCYSNLASTLGDPSLCDKILNVGQKDDCYFNAAMRLGDTSYCNKITSADRKQNCLQNIGGGSQVPKMG
;
A
#
# COMPACT_ATOMS: atom_id res chain seq x y z
N GLU A 1 -26.75 43.22 -7.69
CA GLU A 1 -26.28 41.82 -7.83
C GLU A 1 -25.04 41.62 -6.96
N PRO A 2 -24.81 40.43 -6.38
CA PRO A 2 -23.56 40.14 -5.71
C PRO A 2 -22.44 40.03 -6.75
N VAL A 3 -21.36 40.79 -6.57
CA VAL A 3 -20.18 40.72 -7.43
C VAL A 3 -19.43 39.44 -7.08
N GLU A 4 -19.37 38.47 -7.99
CA GLU A 4 -18.48 37.31 -7.84
C GLU A 4 -17.04 37.78 -7.96
N VAL A 5 -16.23 37.47 -6.94
CA VAL A 5 -14.84 37.87 -6.86
C VAL A 5 -13.98 36.62 -6.94
N THR A 6 -13.29 36.43 -8.07
CA THR A 6 -12.37 35.30 -8.26
C THR A 6 -11.10 35.51 -7.44
N LYS A 7 -10.73 34.51 -6.66
CA LYS A 7 -9.50 34.48 -5.85
C LYS A 7 -8.51 33.48 -6.46
N TYR A 8 -7.26 33.88 -6.60
CA TYR A 8 -6.18 33.01 -7.06
C TYR A 8 -5.20 32.74 -5.93
N VAL A 9 -4.76 31.50 -5.80
CA VAL A 9 -3.70 31.09 -4.86
C VAL A 9 -2.40 30.94 -5.64
N CYS A 10 -1.38 31.71 -5.28
CA CYS A 10 -0.06 31.70 -5.90
C CYS A 10 0.79 30.51 -5.39
N ALA A 11 1.86 30.19 -6.10
CA ALA A 11 2.75 29.07 -5.74
C ALA A 11 3.47 29.25 -4.39
N ASP A 12 3.53 30.48 -3.87
CA ASP A 12 4.06 30.81 -2.54
C ASP A 12 2.99 30.78 -1.43
N GLY A 13 1.75 30.41 -1.76
CA GLY A 13 0.61 30.34 -0.83
C GLY A 13 -0.13 31.66 -0.62
N THR A 14 0.29 32.76 -1.26
CA THR A 14 -0.43 34.04 -1.17
C THR A 14 -1.74 33.99 -1.97
N THR A 15 -2.79 34.66 -1.49
CA THR A 15 -4.07 34.77 -2.20
C THR A 15 -4.23 36.16 -2.77
N ILE A 16 -4.46 36.27 -4.08
CA ILE A 16 -4.69 37.55 -4.77
C ILE A 16 -6.12 37.64 -5.27
N VAL A 17 -6.62 38.87 -5.31
CA VAL A 17 -7.94 39.25 -5.77
C VAL A 17 -7.77 40.33 -6.83
N THR A 18 -7.46 39.92 -8.06
CA THR A 18 -7.17 40.85 -9.16
C THR A 18 -7.68 40.28 -10.48
N GLU A 19 -8.10 41.16 -11.39
CA GLU A 19 -8.53 40.83 -12.78
C GLU A 19 -7.36 40.28 -13.62
N LEU A 20 -6.12 40.61 -13.25
CA LEU A 20 -4.91 40.12 -13.87
C LEU A 20 -4.45 38.90 -13.08
N SER A 21 -4.46 37.73 -13.72
CA SER A 21 -3.99 36.42 -13.21
C SER A 21 -2.48 36.36 -12.96
N LEU A 22 -1.86 37.47 -12.55
CA LEU A 22 -0.43 37.65 -12.43
C LEU A 22 -0.06 37.72 -10.95
N CYS A 23 0.41 36.59 -10.41
CA CYS A 23 1.14 36.59 -9.15
C CYS A 23 2.34 37.54 -9.25
N PRO A 24 2.66 38.31 -8.20
CA PRO A 24 3.87 39.13 -8.15
C PRO A 24 5.09 38.27 -8.51
N ALA A 25 6.06 38.84 -9.24
CA ALA A 25 7.30 38.14 -9.55
C ALA A 25 7.89 37.58 -8.26
N ALA A 26 8.11 36.26 -8.23
CA ALA A 26 8.56 35.54 -7.05
C ALA A 26 9.81 36.24 -6.50
N THR A 27 9.67 36.88 -5.34
CA THR A 27 10.84 37.16 -4.51
C THR A 27 11.47 35.80 -4.19
N PRO A 28 12.80 35.68 -4.13
CA PRO A 28 13.41 34.43 -3.70
C PRO A 28 12.81 34.09 -2.35
N VAL A 29 11.97 33.07 -2.29
CA VAL A 29 11.45 32.54 -1.03
C VAL A 29 12.70 32.27 -0.20
N PRO A 30 12.82 32.83 1.01
CA PRO A 30 13.95 32.52 1.86
C PRO A 30 13.99 30.99 1.95
N THR A 31 15.07 30.37 1.47
CA THR A 31 15.27 28.93 1.61
C THR A 31 15.37 28.66 3.10
N ARG A 32 14.22 28.43 3.74
CA ARG A 32 14.14 28.06 5.14
C ARG A 32 14.89 26.74 5.26
N ALA A 33 15.78 26.66 6.25
CA ALA A 33 16.48 25.42 6.53
C ALA A 33 15.46 24.27 6.68
N PRO A 34 15.81 23.04 6.27
CA PRO A 34 14.95 21.88 6.51
C PRO A 34 14.60 21.80 8.00
N LEU A 35 13.30 21.65 8.30
CA LEU A 35 12.84 21.44 9.68
C LEU A 35 13.49 20.18 10.26
N SER A 36 13.96 20.29 11.50
CA SER A 36 14.42 19.16 12.31
C SER A 36 13.29 18.15 12.56
N THR A 37 13.63 16.92 12.93
CA THR A 37 12.63 15.89 13.26
C THR A 37 11.72 16.33 14.40
N GLU A 38 12.26 16.99 15.43
CA GLU A 38 11.49 17.50 16.56
C GLU A 38 10.47 18.57 16.12
N GLU A 39 10.89 19.53 15.28
CA GLU A 39 9.98 20.52 14.70
C GLU A 39 8.89 19.86 13.84
N GLN A 40 9.23 18.82 13.08
CA GLN A 40 8.24 18.08 12.27
C GLN A 40 7.21 17.36 13.15
N LEU A 41 7.65 16.70 14.22
CA LEU A 41 6.75 16.00 15.16
C LEU A 41 5.84 16.98 15.90
N SER A 42 6.33 18.19 16.22
CA SER A 42 5.50 19.23 16.86
C SER A 42 4.29 19.66 16.01
N VAL A 43 4.36 19.48 14.68
CA VAL A 43 3.23 19.74 13.77
C VAL A 43 2.17 18.63 13.85
N CYS A 44 2.56 17.40 14.17
CA CYS A 44 1.66 16.27 14.26
C CYS A 44 0.80 16.28 15.53
N THR A 45 1.29 16.88 16.61
CA THR A 45 0.65 16.82 17.92
C THR A 45 -0.72 17.52 17.94
N GLY A 46 -1.74 16.82 18.45
CA GLY A 46 -3.08 17.37 18.66
C GLY A 46 -3.94 17.39 17.40
N MET A 47 -3.55 16.63 16.36
CA MET A 47 -4.39 16.45 15.19
C MET A 47 -5.64 15.62 15.52
N PRO A 48 -6.80 15.91 14.90
CA PRO A 48 -8.06 15.28 15.27
C PRO A 48 -8.14 13.81 14.84
N GLU A 49 -8.91 13.03 15.59
CA GLU A 49 -9.29 11.67 15.21
C GLU A 49 -10.44 11.70 14.18
N THR A 50 -10.35 10.84 13.18
CA THR A 50 -11.44 10.59 12.24
C THR A 50 -12.03 9.19 12.48
N GLN A 51 -13.21 8.87 11.91
CA GLN A 51 -13.91 7.60 12.14
C GLN A 51 -13.14 6.32 11.71
N GLY A 52 -11.90 6.42 11.23
CA GLY A 52 -11.09 5.26 10.86
C GLY A 52 -9.57 5.43 10.98
N ALA A 53 -9.06 6.58 11.39
CA ALA A 53 -7.62 6.80 11.57
C ALA A 53 -7.33 8.01 12.48
N SER A 54 -6.24 7.91 13.25
CA SER A 54 -5.64 9.06 13.92
C SER A 54 -4.80 9.83 12.89
N LEU A 55 -5.15 11.10 12.63
CA LEU A 55 -4.34 11.94 11.73
C LEU A 55 -2.96 12.24 12.32
N GLU A 56 -2.85 12.23 13.65
CA GLU A 56 -1.58 12.35 14.35
C GLU A 56 -0.68 11.15 14.03
N ASP A 57 -1.20 9.92 14.11
CA ASP A 57 -0.46 8.70 13.74
C ASP A 57 0.00 8.73 12.26
N VAL A 58 -0.90 9.13 11.35
CA VAL A 58 -0.61 9.26 9.92
C VAL A 58 0.47 10.32 9.65
N CYS A 59 0.47 11.41 10.42
CA CYS A 59 1.53 12.41 10.36
C CYS A 59 2.86 11.84 10.83
N ILE A 60 2.88 11.15 11.98
CA ILE A 60 4.08 10.56 12.56
C ILE A 60 4.69 9.49 11.64
N GLU A 61 3.90 8.61 11.01
CA GLU A 61 4.44 7.62 10.05
C GLU A 61 5.08 8.30 8.82
N GLY A 62 4.52 9.42 8.37
CA GLY A 62 5.09 10.23 7.29
C GLY A 62 6.45 10.83 7.68
N VAL A 63 6.56 11.36 8.91
CA VAL A 63 7.82 11.86 9.48
C VAL A 63 8.84 10.72 9.61
N ALA A 64 8.42 9.56 10.12
CA ALA A 64 9.23 8.36 10.25
C ALA A 64 9.82 7.92 8.90
N ALA A 65 8.98 7.79 7.87
CA ALA A 65 9.42 7.39 6.53
C ALA A 65 10.34 8.43 5.89
N LYS A 66 9.99 9.72 5.96
CA LYS A 66 10.80 10.83 5.42
C LYS A 66 12.21 10.85 6.02
N ASN A 67 12.30 10.68 7.33
CA ASN A 67 13.58 10.72 8.05
C ASN A 67 14.25 9.34 8.13
N LYS A 68 13.61 8.29 7.61
CA LYS A 68 14.08 6.90 7.68
C LYS A 68 14.36 6.47 9.12
N ASP A 69 13.50 6.90 10.06
CA ASP A 69 13.63 6.60 11.48
C ASP A 69 12.51 5.66 11.93
N ALA A 70 12.86 4.40 12.14
CA ALA A 70 11.90 3.37 12.54
C ALA A 70 11.52 3.46 14.03
N LEU A 71 12.31 4.15 14.85
CA LEU A 71 12.02 4.31 16.28
C LEU A 71 10.74 5.13 16.49
N LEU A 72 10.46 6.08 15.59
CA LEU A 72 9.23 6.87 15.62
C LEU A 72 7.96 6.03 15.46
N CYS A 73 8.05 4.81 14.90
CA CYS A 73 6.92 3.90 14.83
C CYS A 73 6.51 3.32 16.19
N GLN A 74 7.28 3.57 17.25
CA GLN A 74 6.89 3.24 18.62
C GLN A 74 5.89 4.24 19.20
N GLU A 75 5.88 5.47 18.68
CA GLU A 75 5.01 6.57 19.13
C GLU A 75 3.59 6.52 18.53
N VAL A 76 3.37 5.69 17.51
CA VAL A 76 2.04 5.51 16.91
C VAL A 76 1.26 4.37 17.57
N SER A 77 -0.06 4.40 17.39
CA SER A 77 -0.94 3.34 17.90
C SER A 77 -0.59 1.96 17.37
N ALA A 78 -0.99 0.93 18.11
CA ALA A 78 -0.83 -0.48 17.74
C ALA A 78 -1.39 -0.82 16.34
N THR A 79 -2.46 -0.13 15.93
CA THR A 79 -3.13 -0.36 14.64
C THR A 79 -2.32 0.22 13.48
N THR A 80 -1.70 1.39 13.67
CA THR A 80 -0.90 2.08 12.64
C THR A 80 0.53 1.53 12.56
N ARG A 81 1.04 0.99 13.66
CA ARG A 81 2.44 0.54 13.78
C ARG A 81 2.95 -0.34 12.62
N PRO A 82 2.24 -1.39 12.15
CA PRO A 82 2.74 -2.18 11.03
C PRO A 82 2.91 -1.36 9.74
N THR A 83 1.99 -0.43 9.47
CA THR A 83 2.04 0.47 8.32
C THR A 83 3.24 1.40 8.43
N CYS A 84 3.47 2.00 9.61
CA CYS A 84 4.63 2.85 9.83
C CYS A 84 5.95 2.11 9.54
N TYR A 85 6.15 0.92 10.10
CA TYR A 85 7.36 0.14 9.84
C TYR A 85 7.49 -0.24 8.35
N ALA A 86 6.39 -0.58 7.67
CA ALA A 86 6.41 -0.90 6.24
C ALA A 86 6.79 0.31 5.38
N LEU A 87 6.27 1.51 5.70
CA LEU A 87 6.63 2.76 5.01
C LEU A 87 8.10 3.13 5.23
N VAL A 88 8.63 2.96 6.45
CA VAL A 88 10.06 3.18 6.72
C VAL A 88 10.92 2.15 5.97
N ALA A 89 10.50 0.88 5.95
CA ALA A 89 11.17 -0.17 5.19
C ALA A 89 11.23 0.16 3.69
N GLU A 90 10.13 0.66 3.11
CA GLU A 90 10.05 1.12 1.73
C GLU A 90 10.99 2.31 1.46
N ALA A 91 10.93 3.35 2.30
CA ALA A 91 11.79 4.53 2.18
C ALA A 91 13.29 4.21 2.33
N LYS A 92 13.63 3.16 3.08
CA LYS A 92 14.98 2.62 3.20
C LYS A 92 15.34 1.62 2.10
N SER A 93 14.36 1.11 1.35
CA SER A 93 14.49 -0.08 0.50
C SER A 93 15.12 -1.26 1.27
N ASN A 94 14.72 -1.43 2.53
CA ASN A 94 15.24 -2.44 3.44
C ASN A 94 14.10 -3.09 4.22
N VAL A 95 13.69 -4.26 3.76
CA VAL A 95 12.63 -5.07 4.37
C VAL A 95 12.97 -5.54 5.79
N ASP A 96 14.25 -5.59 6.18
CA ASP A 96 14.65 -6.07 7.52
C ASP A 96 14.23 -5.11 8.63
N VAL A 97 13.86 -3.87 8.30
CA VAL A 97 13.20 -2.94 9.23
C VAL A 97 11.93 -3.57 9.84
N CYS A 98 11.19 -4.40 9.10
CA CYS A 98 10.02 -5.10 9.65
C CYS A 98 10.36 -6.10 10.77
N ALA A 99 11.62 -6.56 10.88
CA ALA A 99 12.03 -7.42 11.99
C ALA A 99 12.05 -6.67 13.34
N GLU A 100 12.19 -5.34 13.32
CA GLU A 100 12.17 -4.48 14.50
C GLU A 100 10.74 -4.26 15.04
N ALA A 101 9.70 -4.57 14.25
CA ALA A 101 8.30 -4.34 14.59
C ALA A 101 7.73 -5.30 15.66
N GLY A 102 8.52 -6.23 16.20
CA GLY A 102 8.09 -7.16 17.25
C GLY A 102 6.91 -8.05 16.83
N SER A 103 5.79 -7.98 17.55
CA SER A 103 4.56 -8.73 17.22
C SER A 103 3.91 -8.30 15.90
N TYR A 104 4.28 -7.14 15.36
CA TYR A 104 3.76 -6.58 14.12
C TYR A 104 4.61 -6.91 12.89
N LYS A 105 5.65 -7.73 13.03
CA LYS A 105 6.55 -8.12 11.93
C LYS A 105 5.81 -8.73 10.73
N ASP A 106 4.85 -9.61 10.99
CA ASP A 106 4.15 -10.36 9.94
C ASP A 106 3.22 -9.44 9.12
N PRO A 107 2.36 -8.61 9.73
CA PRO A 107 1.65 -7.57 9.00
C PRO A 107 2.57 -6.56 8.31
N CYS A 108 3.72 -6.21 8.90
CA CYS A 108 4.70 -5.33 8.25
C CYS A 108 5.25 -5.93 6.96
N PHE A 109 5.72 -7.19 7.00
CA PHE A 109 6.21 -7.89 5.81
C PHE A 109 5.13 -8.01 4.73
N GLU A 110 3.88 -8.27 5.11
CA GLU A 110 2.75 -8.32 4.18
C GLU A 110 2.49 -6.96 3.51
N LEU A 111 2.45 -5.87 4.28
CA LEU A 111 2.25 -4.51 3.76
C LEU A 111 3.42 -4.09 2.86
N TYR A 112 4.65 -4.33 3.29
CA TYR A 112 5.85 -4.07 2.48
C TYR A 112 5.78 -4.83 1.15
N ALA A 113 5.52 -6.14 1.19
CA ALA A 113 5.43 -6.98 0.00
C ALA A 113 4.40 -6.43 -0.99
N ARG A 114 3.25 -5.94 -0.51
CA ARG A 114 2.21 -5.34 -1.34
C ARG A 114 2.62 -3.98 -1.91
N ASN A 115 3.18 -3.09 -1.09
CA ASN A 115 3.53 -1.73 -1.50
C ASN A 115 4.62 -1.73 -2.58
N VAL A 116 5.67 -2.53 -2.40
CA VAL A 116 6.80 -2.60 -3.34
C VAL A 116 6.72 -3.77 -4.32
N GLN A 117 5.64 -4.55 -4.26
CA GLN A 117 5.40 -5.73 -5.09
C GLN A 117 6.51 -6.81 -5.00
N ASP A 118 7.15 -6.93 -3.83
CA ASP A 118 8.23 -7.89 -3.58
C ASP A 118 7.69 -9.16 -2.89
N ALA A 119 7.46 -10.21 -3.68
CA ALA A 119 6.97 -11.49 -3.17
C ALA A 119 7.97 -12.21 -2.25
N THR A 120 9.26 -11.85 -2.26
CA THR A 120 10.24 -12.47 -1.35
C THR A 120 9.96 -12.09 0.11
N ALA A 121 9.37 -10.92 0.34
CA ALA A 121 8.96 -10.47 1.68
C ALA A 121 7.84 -11.35 2.26
N CYS A 122 6.89 -11.86 1.45
CA CYS A 122 5.91 -12.85 1.91
C CYS A 122 6.58 -14.11 2.49
N GLY A 123 7.78 -14.45 2.02
CA GLY A 123 8.58 -15.56 2.53
C GLY A 123 8.96 -15.44 4.00
N LYS A 124 9.09 -14.20 4.50
CA LYS A 124 9.49 -13.86 5.88
C LYS A 124 8.34 -13.90 6.89
N ILE A 125 7.09 -13.97 6.42
CA ILE A 125 5.90 -14.07 7.27
C ILE A 125 5.87 -15.44 7.96
N THR A 126 5.65 -15.45 9.28
CA THR A 126 5.59 -16.67 10.07
C THR A 126 4.20 -17.30 10.14
N ASP A 127 3.14 -16.48 10.21
CA ASP A 127 1.76 -16.95 10.16
C ASP A 127 1.42 -17.51 8.78
N VAL A 128 1.03 -18.78 8.74
CA VAL A 128 0.78 -19.50 7.47
C VAL A 128 -0.40 -18.92 6.71
N SER A 129 -1.48 -18.51 7.40
CA SER A 129 -2.67 -17.97 6.74
C SER A 129 -2.37 -16.65 6.06
N ARG A 130 -1.68 -15.74 6.77
CA ARG A 130 -1.22 -14.46 6.25
C ARG A 130 -0.22 -14.64 5.13
N LYS A 131 0.74 -15.54 5.27
CA LYS A 131 1.72 -15.86 4.23
C LYS A 131 1.06 -16.31 2.93
N ASN A 132 0.09 -17.21 3.03
CA ASN A 132 -0.70 -17.67 1.89
C ASN A 132 -1.51 -16.53 1.26
N GLY A 133 -2.12 -15.68 2.08
CA GLY A 133 -2.83 -14.47 1.63
C GLY A 133 -1.92 -13.49 0.88
N CYS A 134 -0.72 -13.24 1.41
CA CYS A 134 0.30 -12.40 0.78
C CYS A 134 0.68 -12.89 -0.61
N TYR A 135 1.02 -14.18 -0.75
CA TYR A 135 1.33 -14.77 -2.06
C TYR A 135 0.15 -14.75 -3.02
N SER A 136 -1.06 -15.06 -2.55
CA SER A 136 -2.28 -15.02 -3.38
C SER A 136 -2.59 -13.62 -3.89
N ASN A 137 -2.45 -12.60 -3.02
CA ASN A 137 -2.65 -11.21 -3.38
C ASN A 137 -1.63 -10.74 -4.43
N LEU A 138 -0.36 -11.10 -4.27
CA LEU A 138 0.69 -10.75 -5.24
C LEU A 138 0.58 -11.55 -6.53
N ALA A 139 0.20 -12.83 -6.50
CA ALA A 139 -0.08 -13.62 -7.70
C ALA A 139 -1.13 -12.93 -8.57
N SER A 140 -2.20 -12.44 -7.94
CA SER A 140 -3.23 -11.65 -8.60
C SER A 140 -2.70 -10.28 -9.04
N THR A 141 -2.07 -9.51 -8.16
CA THR A 141 -1.63 -8.14 -8.50
C THR A 141 -0.62 -8.12 -9.64
N LEU A 142 0.36 -9.02 -9.60
CA LEU A 142 1.42 -9.13 -10.60
C LEU A 142 1.01 -9.92 -11.85
N GLY A 143 -0.07 -10.70 -11.78
CA GLY A 143 -0.39 -11.66 -12.84
C GLY A 143 0.66 -12.75 -12.98
N ASP A 144 1.23 -13.17 -11.86
CA ASP A 144 2.23 -14.24 -11.77
C ASP A 144 1.67 -15.45 -10.99
N PRO A 145 1.06 -16.42 -11.68
CA PRO A 145 0.53 -17.63 -11.04
C PRO A 145 1.61 -18.54 -10.44
N SER A 146 2.90 -18.32 -10.73
CA SER A 146 3.98 -19.09 -10.09
C SER A 146 4.05 -18.83 -8.58
N LEU A 147 3.54 -17.67 -8.12
CA LEU A 147 3.42 -17.35 -6.70
C LEU A 147 2.40 -18.25 -5.98
N CYS A 148 1.40 -18.80 -6.69
CA CYS A 148 0.48 -19.79 -6.11
C CYS A 148 1.22 -21.08 -5.68
N ASP A 149 2.39 -21.38 -6.25
CA ASP A 149 3.19 -22.53 -5.82
C ASP A 149 3.79 -22.36 -4.42
N LYS A 150 3.89 -21.13 -3.92
CA LYS A 150 4.38 -20.82 -2.58
C LYS A 150 3.31 -20.93 -1.48
N ILE A 151 2.05 -21.11 -1.86
CA ILE A 151 0.93 -21.27 -0.94
C ILE A 151 0.92 -22.69 -0.36
N LEU A 152 0.86 -22.80 0.96
CA LEU A 152 0.93 -24.08 1.67
C LEU A 152 -0.44 -24.73 1.85
N ASN A 153 -1.49 -23.93 2.07
CA ASN A 153 -2.83 -24.45 2.22
C ASN A 153 -3.41 -24.83 0.84
N VAL A 154 -3.78 -26.10 0.69
CA VAL A 154 -4.25 -26.66 -0.59
C VAL A 154 -5.50 -25.92 -1.11
N GLY A 155 -6.46 -25.60 -0.24
CA GLY A 155 -7.67 -24.87 -0.64
C GLY A 155 -7.36 -23.46 -1.15
N GLN A 156 -6.54 -22.71 -0.42
CA GLN A 156 -6.10 -21.37 -0.84
C GLN A 156 -5.24 -21.41 -2.11
N LYS A 157 -4.46 -22.47 -2.30
CA LYS A 157 -3.66 -22.69 -3.51
C LYS A 157 -4.54 -22.99 -4.73
N ASP A 158 -5.55 -23.83 -4.55
CA ASP A 158 -6.56 -24.10 -5.57
C ASP A 158 -7.33 -22.82 -5.94
N ASP A 159 -7.73 -22.00 -4.96
CA ASP A 159 -8.37 -20.69 -5.18
C ASP A 159 -7.45 -19.73 -5.96
N CYS A 160 -6.16 -19.70 -5.62
CA CYS A 160 -5.17 -18.88 -6.32
C CYS A 160 -5.07 -19.28 -7.79
N TYR A 161 -4.96 -20.59 -8.09
CA TYR A 161 -4.91 -21.08 -9.46
C TYR A 161 -6.21 -20.89 -10.24
N PHE A 162 -7.35 -21.04 -9.57
CA PHE A 162 -8.65 -20.73 -10.16
C PHE A 162 -8.69 -19.27 -10.62
N ASN A 163 -8.34 -18.33 -9.74
CA ASN A 163 -8.33 -16.90 -10.05
C ASN A 163 -7.33 -16.56 -11.17
N ALA A 164 -6.15 -17.18 -11.16
CA ALA A 164 -5.18 -17.05 -12.24
C ALA A 164 -5.74 -17.53 -13.58
N ALA A 165 -6.39 -18.69 -13.61
CA ALA A 165 -7.00 -19.25 -14.80
C ALA A 165 -8.10 -18.33 -15.36
N MET A 166 -8.99 -17.82 -14.49
CA MET A 166 -10.07 -16.89 -14.89
C MET A 166 -9.51 -15.59 -15.47
N ARG A 167 -8.52 -15.00 -14.79
CA ARG A 167 -7.97 -13.69 -15.19
C ARG A 167 -7.13 -13.77 -16.46
N LEU A 168 -6.38 -14.84 -16.64
CA LEU A 168 -5.49 -15.03 -17.79
C LEU A 168 -6.17 -15.75 -18.96
N GLY A 169 -7.34 -16.36 -18.75
CA GLY A 169 -8.02 -17.19 -19.75
C GLY A 169 -7.24 -18.47 -20.10
N ASP A 170 -6.35 -18.92 -19.22
CA ASP A 170 -5.47 -20.07 -19.46
C ASP A 170 -5.89 -21.27 -18.61
N THR A 171 -6.45 -22.28 -19.27
CA THR A 171 -6.90 -23.54 -18.66
C THR A 171 -5.76 -24.39 -18.10
N SER A 172 -4.50 -24.12 -18.47
CA SER A 172 -3.35 -24.83 -17.91
C SER A 172 -3.27 -24.64 -16.38
N TYR A 173 -3.72 -23.50 -15.85
CA TYR A 173 -3.81 -23.27 -14.40
C TYR A 173 -4.94 -24.05 -13.75
N CYS A 174 -6.06 -24.31 -14.43
CA CYS A 174 -7.08 -25.23 -13.93
C CYS A 174 -6.52 -26.63 -13.71
N ASN A 175 -5.52 -27.07 -14.50
CA ASN A 175 -4.89 -28.37 -14.33
C ASN A 175 -4.03 -28.48 -13.08
N LYS A 176 -3.61 -27.35 -12.50
CA LYS A 176 -2.87 -27.28 -11.23
C LYS A 176 -3.78 -27.34 -10.00
N ILE A 177 -5.11 -27.22 -10.16
CA ILE A 177 -6.09 -27.35 -9.08
C ILE A 177 -6.21 -28.82 -8.69
N THR A 178 -6.11 -29.09 -7.38
CA THR A 178 -6.13 -30.46 -6.84
C THR A 178 -7.55 -30.98 -6.59
N SER A 179 -8.48 -30.13 -6.17
CA SER A 179 -9.90 -30.48 -6.03
C SER A 179 -10.53 -30.78 -7.39
N ALA A 180 -11.07 -31.99 -7.57
CA ALA A 180 -11.69 -32.42 -8.82
C ALA A 180 -12.89 -31.55 -9.22
N ASP A 181 -13.77 -31.23 -8.26
CA ASP A 181 -14.96 -30.40 -8.51
C ASP A 181 -14.56 -28.98 -8.93
N ARG A 182 -13.60 -28.37 -8.23
CA ARG A 182 -13.10 -27.03 -8.56
C ARG A 182 -12.37 -27.00 -9.89
N LYS A 183 -11.56 -28.02 -10.19
CA LYS A 183 -10.89 -28.18 -11.47
C LYS A 183 -11.89 -28.26 -12.62
N GLN A 184 -12.93 -29.09 -12.47
CA GLN A 184 -13.98 -29.23 -13.47
C GLN A 184 -14.72 -27.90 -13.67
N ASN A 185 -15.07 -27.22 -12.59
CA ASN A 185 -15.71 -25.90 -12.64
C ASN A 185 -14.81 -24.86 -13.35
N CYS A 186 -13.51 -24.84 -13.06
CA CYS A 186 -12.53 -23.97 -13.71
C CYS A 186 -12.49 -24.21 -15.23
N LEU A 187 -12.37 -25.46 -15.67
CA LEU A 187 -12.32 -25.83 -17.08
C LEU A 187 -13.60 -25.44 -17.83
N GLN A 188 -14.77 -25.60 -17.20
CA GLN A 188 -16.05 -25.22 -17.79
C GLN A 188 -16.21 -23.70 -17.94
N ASN A 189 -15.79 -22.91 -16.95
CA ASN A 189 -15.93 -21.45 -17.00
C ASN A 189 -15.05 -20.79 -18.07
N ILE A 190 -13.86 -21.35 -18.37
CA ILE A 190 -13.02 -20.83 -19.46
C ILE A 190 -13.43 -21.42 -20.82
N GLY A 191 -13.80 -22.70 -20.87
CA GLY A 191 -14.13 -23.41 -22.11
C GLY A 191 -15.52 -23.13 -22.67
N GLY A 192 -16.46 -22.64 -21.86
CA GLY A 192 -17.79 -22.22 -22.28
C GLY A 192 -17.86 -20.71 -22.39
N GLY A 193 -17.59 -20.15 -23.57
CA GLY A 193 -17.42 -18.71 -23.82
C GLY A 193 -18.56 -17.80 -23.34
N SER A 194 -18.54 -17.43 -22.06
CA SER A 194 -19.21 -16.24 -21.54
C SER A 194 -18.16 -15.19 -21.29
N GLN A 195 -18.27 -14.11 -22.06
CA GLN A 195 -17.43 -12.92 -21.97
C GLN A 195 -17.41 -12.40 -20.53
N VAL A 196 -16.24 -12.45 -19.88
CA VAL A 196 -15.97 -11.57 -18.74
C VAL A 196 -15.38 -10.28 -19.32
N PRO A 197 -15.93 -9.10 -19.03
CA PRO A 197 -15.39 -7.85 -19.55
C PRO A 197 -13.97 -7.67 -19.03
N LYS A 198 -13.04 -7.43 -19.95
CA LYS A 198 -11.70 -6.94 -19.63
C LYS A 198 -11.86 -5.66 -18.81
N MET A 199 -11.47 -5.67 -17.54
CA MET A 199 -11.25 -4.43 -16.79
C MET A 199 -10.01 -3.78 -17.40
N GLY A 200 -10.24 -2.69 -18.15
CA GLY A 200 -9.22 -1.75 -18.61
C GLY A 200 -8.98 -0.65 -17.58
#